data_AF-A0AAJ0XJN9-F1
#
_entry.id   AF-A0AAJ0XJN9-F1
#
_cell.length_a   1.000
_cell.length_b   1.000
_cell.length_c   1.000
_cell.angle_alpha   90.00
_cell.angle_beta   90.00
_cell.angle_gamma   90.00
#
_symmetry.space_group_name_H-M   'P 1'
#
loop_
_entity.id
_entity.type
_entity.pdbx_description
1 polymer ?
#
loop_
_entity_poly.entity_id
_entity_poly.type
_entity_poly.pdbx_seq_one_letter_code
_entity_poly.pdbx_strand_id
1 'polypeptide(L)'
;MTVRDVDAEKLILKAAEELSKLEELKPPLWSAFVKTGVSRQRPPSQANWWHIRQASMLRKLFVMQRGLGVSRTRTIYGGRKNRGHKPEHSFPASGSVVRKSFQQLE
;
A
#
# COMPACT_ATOMS: atom_id res chain seq x y z
N MET A 1 21.53 10.64 -9.69
CA MET A 1 20.61 9.48 -9.76
C MET A 1 19.32 9.85 -9.06
N THR A 2 18.19 9.59 -9.70
CA THR A 2 16.85 9.85 -9.17
C THR A 2 16.15 8.53 -8.85
N VAL A 3 15.07 8.56 -8.04
CA VAL A 3 14.27 7.37 -7.66
C VAL A 3 13.70 6.61 -8.88
N ARG A 4 13.68 7.24 -10.06
CA ARG A 4 13.21 6.65 -11.32
C ARG A 4 14.27 5.79 -12.00
N ASP A 5 15.56 5.99 -11.67
CA ASP A 5 16.70 5.34 -12.33
C ASP A 5 17.06 4.00 -11.68
N VAL A 6 16.40 3.66 -10.56
CA VAL A 6 16.64 2.44 -9.78
C VAL A 6 15.46 1.50 -9.95
N ASP A 7 15.76 0.19 -9.97
CA ASP A 7 14.75 -0.85 -9.96
C ASP A 7 13.76 -0.66 -8.79
N ALA A 8 12.47 -0.61 -9.15
CA ALA A 8 11.40 -0.24 -8.24
C ALA A 8 11.24 -1.26 -7.11
N GLU A 9 11.39 -2.54 -7.43
CA GLU A 9 11.17 -3.62 -6.47
C GLU A 9 12.27 -3.63 -5.40
N LYS A 10 13.54 -3.59 -5.82
CA LYS A 10 14.69 -3.51 -4.90
C LYS A 10 14.63 -2.28 -4.01
N LEU A 11 14.23 -1.13 -4.57
CA LEU A 11 14.09 0.10 -3.79
C LEU A 11 12.98 -0.02 -2.74
N ILE A 12 11.83 -0.59 -3.10
CA ILE A 12 10.71 -0.78 -2.16
C ILE A 12 11.09 -1.73 -1.03
N LEU A 13 11.79 -2.83 -1.32
CA LEU A 13 12.20 -3.80 -0.31
C LEU A 13 13.18 -3.18 0.69
N LYS A 14 14.23 -2.51 0.20
CA LYS A 14 15.19 -1.80 1.07
C LYS A 14 14.53 -0.69 1.88
N ALA A 15 13.65 0.09 1.26
CA ALA A 15 12.90 1.12 1.97
C ALA A 15 12.00 0.50 3.05
N ALA A 16 11.37 -0.64 2.81
CA ALA A 16 10.56 -1.32 3.81
C ALA A 16 11.39 -1.79 5.02
N GLU A 17 12.62 -2.24 4.80
CA GLU A 17 13.56 -2.60 5.87
C GLU A 17 13.92 -1.36 6.71
N GLU A 18 14.25 -0.23 6.09
CA GLU A 18 14.55 1.00 6.82
C GLU A 18 13.32 1.52 7.60
N LEU A 19 12.13 1.47 7.00
CA LEU A 19 10.88 1.87 7.66
C LEU A 19 10.52 0.95 8.83
N SER A 20 10.96 -0.31 8.81
CA SER A 20 10.70 -1.24 9.92
C SER A 20 11.49 -0.93 11.19
N LYS A 21 12.61 -0.20 11.06
CA LYS A 21 13.44 0.24 12.20
C LYS A 21 12.83 1.43 12.94
N LEU A 22 11.93 2.18 12.30
CA LEU A 22 11.28 3.35 12.89
C LEU A 22 10.11 2.92 13.77
N GLU A 23 10.17 3.26 15.05
CA GLU A 23 9.14 2.88 16.01
C GLU A 23 7.78 3.54 15.76
N GLU A 24 7.78 4.70 15.10
CA GLU A 24 6.58 5.47 14.74
C GLU A 24 5.73 4.75 13.68
N LEU A 25 6.36 3.90 12.87
CA LEU A 25 5.71 3.18 11.77
C LEU A 25 5.20 1.79 12.18
N LYS A 26 5.04 1.55 13.49
CA LYS A 26 4.52 0.27 13.98
C LYS A 26 3.15 -0.04 13.36
N PRO A 27 2.97 -1.24 12.79
CA PRO A 27 1.70 -1.61 12.19
C PRO A 27 0.62 -1.69 13.27
N PRO A 28 -0.61 -1.21 12.99
CA PRO A 28 -1.70 -1.30 13.95
C PRO A 28 -2.10 -2.76 14.20
N LEU A 29 -2.57 -3.08 15.41
CA LEU A 29 -2.91 -4.45 15.83
C LEU A 29 -3.84 -5.19 14.85
N TRP A 30 -4.82 -4.49 14.28
CA TRP A 30 -5.76 -5.07 13.32
C TRP A 30 -5.14 -5.41 11.96
N SER A 31 -3.95 -4.88 11.63
CA SER A 31 -3.31 -5.08 10.32
C SER A 31 -3.03 -6.56 10.02
N ALA A 32 -2.78 -7.38 11.04
CA ALA A 32 -2.52 -8.81 10.87
C ALA A 32 -3.74 -9.60 10.37
N PHE A 33 -4.96 -9.11 10.62
CA PHE A 33 -6.19 -9.86 10.38
C PHE A 33 -6.98 -9.38 9.16
N VAL A 34 -6.66 -8.19 8.64
CA VAL A 34 -7.46 -7.55 7.59
C VAL A 34 -6.94 -7.85 6.19
N LYS A 35 -7.88 -7.88 5.25
CA LYS A 35 -7.57 -7.77 3.83
C LYS A 35 -7.26 -6.33 3.44
N THR A 36 -6.43 -6.19 2.42
CA THR A 36 -5.94 -4.88 1.94
C THR A 36 -6.95 -4.08 1.10
N GLY A 37 -8.06 -4.70 0.70
CA GLY A 37 -9.12 -4.07 -0.08
C GLY A 37 -10.26 -5.03 -0.36
N VAL A 38 -11.37 -4.50 -0.88
CA VAL A 38 -12.60 -5.27 -1.17
C VAL A 38 -12.38 -6.29 -2.31
N SER A 39 -11.43 -6.02 -3.19
CA SER A 39 -11.04 -6.89 -4.30
C SER A 39 -10.24 -8.12 -3.87
N ARG A 40 -9.61 -8.11 -2.69
CA ARG A 40 -8.80 -9.23 -2.19
C ARG A 40 -9.67 -10.24 -1.45
N GLN A 41 -9.36 -11.52 -1.63
CA GLN A 41 -10.04 -12.63 -0.95
C GLN A 41 -9.34 -13.04 0.34
N ARG A 42 -8.01 -12.93 0.38
CA ARG A 42 -7.17 -13.33 1.53
C ARG A 42 -6.34 -12.14 2.04
N PRO A 43 -5.95 -12.13 3.33
CA PRO A 43 -4.97 -11.18 3.84
C PRO A 43 -3.60 -11.41 3.17
N PRO A 44 -2.70 -10.40 3.20
CA PRO A 44 -1.34 -10.57 2.72
C PRO A 44 -0.60 -11.66 3.49
N SER A 45 0.20 -12.46 2.80
CA SER A 45 1.01 -13.53 3.40
C SER A 45 2.30 -13.04 4.05
N GLN A 46 2.84 -11.91 3.60
CA GLN A 46 4.08 -11.33 4.10
C GLN A 46 3.83 -10.61 5.44
N ALA A 47 4.63 -10.90 6.47
CA ALA A 47 4.49 -10.25 7.78
C ALA A 47 4.78 -8.73 7.73
N ASN A 48 5.75 -8.33 6.90
CA ASN A 48 6.16 -6.93 6.70
C ASN A 48 5.34 -6.19 5.63
N TRP A 49 4.16 -6.70 5.26
CA TRP A 49 3.34 -6.11 4.18
C TRP A 49 2.97 -4.64 4.43
N TRP A 50 2.85 -4.23 5.69
CA TRP A 50 2.53 -2.86 6.07
C TRP A 50 3.64 -1.89 5.66
N HIS A 51 4.89 -2.23 5.98
CA HIS A 51 6.06 -1.43 5.61
C HIS A 51 6.32 -1.44 4.10
N ILE A 52 6.13 -2.58 3.43
CA ILE A 52 6.20 -2.67 1.96
C ILE A 52 5.17 -1.73 1.32
N ARG A 53 3.96 -1.67 1.89
CA ARG A 53 2.91 -0.77 1.41
C ARG A 53 3.27 0.71 1.62
N GLN A 54 3.82 1.07 2.78
CA GLN A 54 4.28 2.42 3.05
C GLN A 54 5.41 2.83 2.10
N ALA A 55 6.42 1.97 1.90
CA ALA A 55 7.49 2.19 0.94
C ALA A 55 6.96 2.41 -0.50
N SER A 56 6.00 1.58 -0.92
CA SER A 56 5.34 1.73 -2.23
C SER A 56 4.60 3.05 -2.36
N MET A 57 3.89 3.48 -1.29
CA MET A 57 3.19 4.76 -1.23
C MET A 57 4.15 5.95 -1.33
N LEU A 58 5.25 5.93 -0.57
CA LEU A 58 6.29 6.96 -0.62
C LEU A 58 6.90 7.09 -2.02
N ARG A 59 7.23 5.96 -2.66
CA ARG A 59 7.73 5.97 -4.04
C ARG A 59 6.72 6.58 -5.00
N LYS A 60 5.43 6.22 -4.88
CA LYS A 60 4.37 6.79 -5.73
C LYS A 60 4.21 8.30 -5.50
N LEU A 61 4.30 8.75 -4.26
CA LEU A 61 4.26 10.17 -3.91
C LEU A 61 5.37 10.94 -4.60
N PHE A 62 6.60 10.43 -4.52
CA PHE A 62 7.75 11.03 -5.19
C PHE A 62 7.60 11.05 -6.73
N VAL A 63 7.16 9.94 -7.33
CA VAL A 63 7.07 9.82 -8.78
C VAL A 63 5.96 10.68 -9.38
N MET A 64 4.79 10.76 -8.74
CA MET A 64 3.60 11.38 -9.34
C MET A 64 3.60 12.91 -9.29
N GLN A 65 4.49 13.56 -8.51
CA GLN A 65 4.73 15.02 -8.38
C GLN A 65 3.52 15.91 -8.03
N ARG A 66 2.30 15.49 -8.35
CA ARG A 66 1.02 16.04 -7.89
C ARG A 66 0.60 15.33 -6.60
N GLY A 67 0.01 16.10 -5.67
CA GLY A 67 -0.49 15.60 -4.39
C GLY A 67 -1.34 14.33 -4.54
N LEU A 68 -0.95 13.28 -3.81
CA LEU A 68 -1.65 12.00 -3.78
C LEU A 68 -2.64 11.99 -2.62
N GLY A 69 -3.92 12.21 -2.93
CA GLY A 69 -5.00 12.04 -1.96
C GLY A 69 -5.34 10.57 -1.69
N VAL A 70 -6.05 10.32 -0.58
CA VAL A 70 -6.52 8.99 -0.19
C VAL A 70 -7.37 8.35 -1.30
N SER A 71 -8.27 9.10 -1.94
CA SER A 71 -9.17 8.58 -2.98
C SER A 71 -8.39 8.03 -4.18
N ARG A 72 -7.45 8.80 -4.72
CA ARG A 72 -6.63 8.39 -5.87
C ARG A 72 -5.75 7.19 -5.54
N THR A 73 -5.17 7.18 -4.33
CA THR A 73 -4.35 6.08 -3.83
C THR A 73 -5.16 4.79 -3.72
N ARG A 74 -6.44 4.86 -3.32
CA ARG A 74 -7.33 3.68 -3.29
C ARG A 74 -7.60 3.12 -4.68
N THR A 75 -7.67 3.95 -5.71
CA THR A 75 -7.81 3.48 -7.10
C THR A 75 -6.53 2.79 -7.58
N ILE A 76 -5.36 3.34 -7.26
CA ILE A 76 -4.05 2.78 -7.65
C ILE A 76 -3.83 1.39 -7.03
N TYR A 77 -4.11 1.23 -5.74
CA TYR A 77 -4.00 -0.06 -5.05
C TYR A 77 -5.27 -0.92 -5.14
N GLY A 78 -6.27 -0.45 -5.90
CA GLY A 78 -7.48 -1.19 -6.20
C GLY A 78 -7.20 -2.39 -7.09
N GLY A 79 -8.24 -3.13 -7.44
CA GLY A 79 -8.08 -4.23 -8.37
C GLY A 79 -9.38 -4.89 -8.77
N ARG A 80 -9.28 -5.80 -9.73
CA ARG A 80 -10.39 -6.61 -10.22
C ARG A 80 -10.87 -7.56 -9.12
N LYS A 81 -12.17 -7.55 -8.85
CA LYS A 81 -12.82 -8.45 -7.88
C LYS A 81 -13.59 -9.53 -8.61
N ASN A 82 -13.31 -10.79 -8.29
CA ASN A 82 -14.16 -11.90 -8.67
C ASN A 82 -15.49 -11.82 -7.88
N ARG A 83 -16.62 -11.78 -8.59
CA ARG A 83 -17.98 -11.66 -8.04
C ARG A 83 -18.79 -12.96 -8.17
N GLY A 84 -18.10 -14.11 -8.28
CA GLY A 84 -18.71 -15.40 -8.53
C GLY A 84 -19.25 -15.47 -9.95
N HIS A 85 -20.57 -15.65 -10.08
CA HIS A 85 -21.25 -15.71 -11.38
C HIS A 85 -21.34 -14.35 -12.11
N LYS A 86 -21.27 -13.23 -11.38
CA LYS A 86 -21.39 -11.89 -11.99
C LYS A 86 -20.07 -11.45 -12.65
N PRO A 87 -20.11 -10.66 -13.74
CA PRO A 87 -18.91 -10.11 -14.36
C PRO A 87 -18.02 -9.37 -13.37
N GLU A 88 -16.71 -9.49 -13.58
CA GLU A 88 -15.71 -8.88 -12.72
C GLU A 88 -15.60 -7.37 -12.97
N HIS A 89 -15.49 -6.60 -11.89
CA HIS A 89 -15.27 -5.16 -11.95
C HIS A 89 -14.08 -4.75 -11.08
N SER A 90 -13.53 -3.57 -11.35
CA SER A 90 -12.52 -2.96 -10.50
C SER A 90 -13.14 -2.36 -9.25
N PHE A 91 -12.59 -2.67 -8.09
CA PHE A 91 -12.98 -2.09 -6.81
C PHE A 91 -11.79 -1.37 -6.16
N PRO A 92 -12.04 -0.26 -5.46
CA PRO A 92 -10.99 0.48 -4.77
C PRO A 92 -10.42 -0.31 -3.58
N ALA A 93 -9.20 0.04 -3.18
CA ALA A 93 -8.56 -0.46 -1.97
C ALA A 93 -9.26 0.04 -0.69
N SER A 94 -8.86 -0.54 0.44
CA SER A 94 -9.32 -0.12 1.76
C SER A 94 -8.91 1.33 2.05
N GLY A 95 -9.88 2.17 2.40
CA GLY A 95 -9.62 3.57 2.76
C GLY A 95 -8.92 3.71 4.11
N SER A 96 -9.25 2.85 5.08
CA SER A 96 -8.66 2.88 6.42
C SER A 96 -7.17 2.55 6.39
N VAL A 97 -6.78 1.53 5.61
CA VAL A 97 -5.36 1.15 5.43
C VAL A 97 -4.58 2.34 4.84
N VAL A 98 -5.06 2.89 3.73
CA VAL A 98 -4.39 4.01 3.04
C VAL A 98 -4.30 5.26 3.93
N ARG A 99 -5.39 5.62 4.60
CA ARG A 99 -5.43 6.80 5.48
C ARG A 99 -4.47 6.64 6.66
N LYS A 100 -4.47 5.47 7.31
CA LYS A 100 -3.59 5.21 8.46
C LYS A 100 -2.13 5.16 8.03
N SER A 101 -1.81 4.59 6.87
CA SER A 101 -0.46 4.65 6.33
C SER A 101 0.01 6.07 6.09
N PHE A 102 -0.84 6.97 5.56
CA PHE A 102 -0.47 8.39 5.41
C PHE A 102 -0.32 9.11 6.75
N GLN A 103 -1.22 8.88 7.71
CA GLN A 103 -1.13 9.47 9.05
C GLN A 103 0.12 9.05 9.83
N GLN A 104 0.68 7.87 9.53
CA GLN A 104 1.93 7.41 10.14
C GLN A 104 3.16 7.96 9.42
N LEU A 105 3.02 8.43 8.18
CA LEU A 105 4.11 9.00 7.38
C LEU A 105 4.15 10.53 7.44
N GLU A 106 3.17 11.14 8.11
CA GLU A 106 3.11 12.56 8.45
C GLU A 106 3.83 12.78 9.79
#